data_AF-A0A850G6H0-F1
#
_entry.id   AF-A0A850G6H0-F1
#
_cell.length_a   1.000
_cell.length_b   1.000
_cell.length_c   1.000
_cell.angle_alpha   90.00
_cell.angle_beta   90.00
_cell.angle_gamma   90.00
#
_symmetry.space_group_name_H-M   'P 1'
#
loop_
_entity.id
_entity.type
_entity.pdbx_description
1 polymer ?
#
loop_
_entity_poly.entity_id
_entity_poly.type
_entity_poly.pdbx_seq_one_letter_code
_entity_poly.pdbx_strand_id
1 'polypeptide(L)'
;MSEDPRGSAVPRPVKREPSMLFRILRPNSAVILLGLVFGLAVVELLASFLAYDESIDDADWRGVDAKLTGHEDEPLLVASDWLGARARMELPHARSPAMIGAPDLRGEARFWLLTHARERPWGEGLRAELEDLPEPELVAVHSFGELVLREYVLADAASERLSMLDALAEAEVSSDAGACRGTGDAWRCKEGRLSRRLVEIDYHPRDCLAVELGGGAQARVDLGRVELGDRLRGHVGFGDFNARLRSDPVGMVEVWIDGAAAARWLFTDDQGWAAFALETPPGEHALELRLSTSVLGTWQAAGYEGQPNDVFCVEARSLLEEAEPS
;
A
#
# COMPACT_ATOMS: atom_id res chain seq x y z
N MET A 1 -113.52 -40.88 -8.94
CA MET A 1 -112.75 -39.67 -8.63
C MET A 1 -111.68 -40.04 -7.62
N SER A 2 -110.50 -40.35 -8.11
CA SER A 2 -109.30 -40.67 -7.33
C SER A 2 -108.15 -40.25 -8.23
N GLU A 3 -107.49 -39.15 -7.88
CA GLU A 3 -106.37 -38.58 -8.62
C GLU A 3 -105.08 -39.31 -8.26
N ASP A 4 -104.35 -39.65 -9.32
CA ASP A 4 -103.14 -40.46 -9.37
C ASP A 4 -101.90 -39.57 -9.14
N PRO A 5 -101.03 -39.86 -8.15
CA PRO A 5 -99.86 -39.04 -7.85
C PRO A 5 -98.70 -39.37 -8.80
N ARG A 6 -98.44 -38.47 -9.75
CA ARG A 6 -97.23 -38.50 -10.58
C ARG A 6 -95.98 -38.23 -9.74
N GLY A 7 -95.15 -39.26 -9.60
CA GLY A 7 -93.81 -39.17 -9.02
C GLY A 7 -92.88 -38.31 -9.86
N SER A 8 -92.33 -37.26 -9.23
CA SER A 8 -91.26 -36.42 -9.79
C SER A 8 -89.92 -37.02 -9.39
N ALA A 9 -89.19 -37.54 -10.39
CA ALA A 9 -87.83 -38.06 -10.22
C ALA A 9 -86.85 -36.89 -10.01
N VAL A 10 -86.23 -36.85 -8.82
CA VAL A 10 -85.16 -35.91 -8.49
C VAL A 10 -83.89 -36.32 -9.24
N PRO A 11 -83.27 -35.45 -10.05
CA PRO A 11 -82.03 -35.77 -10.74
C PRO A 11 -80.86 -35.89 -9.75
N ARG A 12 -80.12 -37.00 -9.83
CA ARG A 12 -78.89 -37.25 -9.07
C ARG A 12 -77.80 -36.24 -9.51
N PRO A 13 -77.07 -35.60 -8.58
CA PRO A 13 -75.94 -34.76 -8.92
C PRO A 13 -74.80 -35.60 -9.52
N VAL A 14 -74.45 -35.30 -10.77
CA VAL A 14 -73.26 -35.86 -11.43
C VAL A 14 -72.03 -35.28 -10.73
N LYS A 15 -71.28 -36.12 -10.00
CA LYS A 15 -69.93 -35.79 -9.52
C LYS A 15 -69.04 -35.56 -10.75
N ARG A 16 -68.81 -34.28 -11.09
CA ARG A 16 -67.73 -33.89 -11.99
C ARG A 16 -66.40 -34.12 -11.27
N GLU A 17 -65.63 -35.08 -11.76
CA GLU A 17 -64.23 -35.21 -11.38
C GLU A 17 -63.50 -33.89 -11.73
N PRO A 18 -62.69 -33.32 -10.82
CA PRO A 18 -61.92 -32.14 -11.12
C PRO A 18 -60.91 -32.51 -12.20
N SER A 19 -61.18 -32.03 -13.42
CA SER A 19 -60.19 -32.00 -14.49
C SER A 19 -58.90 -31.42 -13.92
N MET A 20 -57.80 -32.16 -14.05
CA MET A 20 -56.44 -31.66 -13.83
C MET A 20 -56.17 -30.50 -14.80
N LEU A 21 -56.69 -29.33 -14.44
CA LEU A 21 -56.28 -28.05 -14.95
C LEU A 21 -54.80 -27.94 -14.58
N PHE A 22 -53.95 -28.05 -15.60
CA PHE A 22 -52.59 -27.58 -15.55
C PHE A 22 -52.60 -26.22 -14.83
N ARG A 23 -52.19 -26.21 -13.56
CA ARG A 23 -51.76 -24.99 -12.91
C ARG A 23 -50.57 -24.55 -13.73
N ILE A 24 -50.82 -23.68 -14.69
CA ILE A 24 -49.80 -22.83 -15.29
C ILE A 24 -49.22 -22.10 -14.07
N LEU A 25 -48.12 -22.64 -13.54
CA LEU A 25 -47.28 -21.98 -12.58
C LEU A 25 -46.89 -20.69 -13.28
N ARG A 26 -47.57 -19.59 -12.97
CA ARG A 26 -47.05 -18.27 -13.29
C ARG A 26 -45.69 -18.25 -12.61
N PRO A 27 -44.58 -18.20 -13.37
CA PRO A 27 -43.27 -18.15 -12.74
C PRO A 27 -43.31 -16.99 -11.76
N ASN A 28 -43.10 -17.30 -10.49
CA ASN A 28 -43.04 -16.28 -9.47
C ASN A 28 -42.01 -15.27 -9.96
N SER A 29 -42.38 -14.00 -10.02
CA SER A 29 -41.49 -12.91 -10.45
C SER A 29 -40.13 -12.97 -9.72
N ALA A 30 -40.12 -13.47 -8.49
CA ALA A 30 -38.92 -13.76 -7.71
C ALA A 30 -37.95 -14.77 -8.38
N VAL A 31 -38.44 -15.83 -9.01
CA VAL A 31 -37.61 -16.84 -9.69
C VAL A 31 -36.98 -16.25 -10.96
N ILE A 32 -37.73 -15.43 -11.70
CA ILE A 32 -37.20 -14.73 -12.88
C ILE A 32 -36.12 -13.74 -12.46
N LEU A 33 -36.37 -12.94 -11.41
CA LEU A 33 -35.41 -11.96 -10.90
C LEU A 33 -34.13 -12.66 -10.41
N LEU A 34 -34.25 -13.76 -9.67
CA LEU A 34 -33.10 -14.53 -9.20
C LEU A 34 -32.30 -15.11 -10.37
N GLY A 35 -32.98 -15.62 -11.41
CA GLY A 35 -32.33 -16.10 -12.62
C GLY A 35 -31.58 -15.01 -13.39
N LEU A 36 -32.13 -13.79 -13.43
CA LEU A 36 -31.46 -12.63 -14.04
C LEU A 36 -30.24 -12.18 -13.23
N VAL A 37 -30.34 -12.11 -11.90
CA VAL A 37 -29.20 -11.76 -11.04
C VAL A 37 -28.09 -12.82 -11.16
N PHE A 38 -28.44 -14.10 -11.18
CA PHE A 38 -27.48 -15.18 -11.40
C PHE A 38 -26.84 -15.10 -12.79
N GLY A 39 -27.64 -14.84 -13.82
CA GLY A 39 -27.13 -14.65 -15.19
C GLY A 39 -26.15 -13.47 -15.29
N LEU A 40 -26.46 -12.35 -14.65
CA LEU A 40 -25.56 -11.19 -14.58
C LEU A 40 -24.27 -11.54 -13.85
N ALA A 41 -24.36 -12.22 -12.70
CA ALA A 41 -23.18 -12.65 -11.94
C ALA A 41 -22.27 -13.59 -12.75
N VAL A 42 -22.84 -14.50 -13.54
CA VAL A 42 -22.06 -15.38 -14.44
C VAL A 42 -21.40 -14.58 -15.57
N VAL A 43 -22.11 -13.62 -16.16
CA VAL A 43 -21.54 -12.74 -17.19
C VAL A 43 -20.41 -11.89 -16.62
N GLU A 44 -20.57 -11.32 -15.42
CA GLU A 44 -19.52 -10.57 -14.75
C GLU A 44 -18.33 -11.45 -14.37
N LEU A 45 -18.57 -12.68 -13.92
CA LEU A 45 -17.50 -13.64 -13.62
C LEU A 45 -16.72 -14.00 -14.89
N LEU A 46 -17.42 -14.28 -15.99
CA LEU A 46 -16.79 -14.61 -17.28
C LEU A 46 -16.08 -13.39 -17.88
N ALA A 47 -16.66 -12.20 -17.79
CA ALA A 47 -16.03 -10.97 -18.25
C ALA A 47 -14.79 -10.63 -17.41
N SER A 48 -14.85 -10.85 -16.09
CA SER A 48 -13.69 -10.71 -15.20
C SER A 48 -12.64 -11.74 -15.60
N PHE A 49 -13.00 -13.01 -15.72
CA PHE A 49 -12.06 -14.07 -16.11
C PHE A 49 -11.41 -13.78 -17.46
N LEU A 50 -12.18 -13.40 -18.48
CA LEU A 50 -11.63 -13.03 -19.80
C LEU A 50 -10.83 -11.72 -19.78
N ALA A 51 -11.11 -10.81 -18.85
CA ALA A 51 -10.28 -9.62 -18.63
C ALA A 51 -8.99 -9.95 -17.87
N TYR A 52 -8.95 -11.04 -17.09
CA TYR A 52 -7.83 -11.43 -16.24
C TYR A 52 -6.93 -12.52 -16.85
N ASP A 53 -7.42 -13.39 -17.74
CA ASP A 53 -6.73 -14.65 -18.10
C ASP A 53 -5.92 -14.61 -19.41
N GLU A 54 -6.05 -13.61 -20.29
CA GLU A 54 -5.38 -13.68 -21.62
C GLU A 54 -4.95 -12.32 -22.18
N SER A 55 -3.72 -11.90 -21.91
CA SER A 55 -3.07 -10.92 -22.82
C SER A 55 -1.55 -10.80 -22.71
N ILE A 56 -0.94 -11.17 -21.58
CA ILE A 56 0.51 -10.97 -21.38
C ILE A 56 1.23 -12.31 -21.51
N ASP A 57 1.94 -12.49 -22.62
CA ASP A 57 2.72 -13.70 -22.90
C ASP A 57 4.08 -13.66 -22.18
N ASP A 58 4.69 -14.82 -21.92
CA ASP A 58 6.07 -14.91 -21.40
C ASP A 58 7.08 -14.16 -22.29
N ALA A 59 6.78 -14.02 -23.59
CA ALA A 59 7.60 -13.26 -24.51
C ALA A 59 7.60 -11.76 -24.19
N ASP A 60 6.48 -11.23 -23.69
CA ASP A 60 6.35 -9.82 -23.31
C ASP A 60 7.21 -9.52 -22.08
N TRP A 61 7.13 -10.37 -21.06
CA TRP A 61 7.97 -10.28 -19.86
C TRP A 61 9.46 -10.37 -20.17
N ARG A 62 9.87 -11.32 -21.04
CA ARG A 62 11.26 -11.39 -21.51
C ARG A 62 11.69 -10.14 -22.27
N GLY A 63 10.77 -9.51 -23.02
CA GLY A 63 11.02 -8.25 -23.70
C GLY A 63 11.29 -7.10 -22.73
N VAL A 64 10.47 -7.00 -21.67
CA VAL A 64 10.65 -6.02 -20.59
C VAL A 64 11.98 -6.25 -19.86
N ASP A 65 12.26 -7.49 -19.44
CA ASP A 65 13.50 -7.85 -18.73
C ASP A 65 14.76 -7.52 -19.57
N ALA A 66 14.76 -7.88 -20.85
CA ALA A 66 15.85 -7.56 -21.76
C ALA A 66 16.05 -6.04 -21.93
N LYS A 67 14.98 -5.24 -21.81
CA LYS A 67 15.06 -3.78 -21.90
C LYS A 67 15.57 -3.15 -20.61
N LEU A 68 15.28 -3.74 -19.45
CA LEU A 68 15.76 -3.28 -18.15
C LEU A 68 17.20 -3.75 -17.83
N THR A 69 17.74 -4.69 -18.60
CA THR A 69 19.13 -5.14 -18.46
C THR A 69 20.10 -3.96 -18.67
N GLY A 70 20.96 -3.69 -17.69
CA GLY A 70 21.86 -2.52 -17.66
C GLY A 70 21.26 -1.26 -16.99
N HIS A 71 20.03 -1.35 -16.48
CA HIS A 71 19.33 -0.31 -15.73
C HIS A 71 18.95 -0.81 -14.33
N GLU A 72 19.74 -1.72 -13.75
CA GLU A 72 19.42 -2.39 -12.48
C GLU A 72 19.34 -1.43 -11.28
N ASP A 73 19.98 -0.27 -11.38
CA ASP A 73 19.99 0.76 -10.35
C ASP A 73 18.84 1.79 -10.53
N GLU A 74 18.10 1.75 -11.65
CA GLU A 74 16.99 2.67 -11.91
C GLU A 74 15.65 2.11 -11.38
N PRO A 75 14.84 2.90 -10.65
CA PRO A 75 13.56 2.46 -10.12
C PRO A 75 12.58 1.94 -11.18
N LEU A 76 11.84 0.88 -10.85
CA LEU A 76 10.71 0.38 -11.63
C LEU A 76 9.42 0.48 -10.81
N LEU A 77 8.59 1.44 -11.17
CA LEU A 77 7.23 1.55 -10.68
C LEU A 77 6.30 0.67 -11.50
N VAL A 78 5.32 0.04 -10.85
CA VAL A 78 4.28 -0.74 -11.52
C VAL A 78 2.93 -0.11 -11.20
N ALA A 79 2.16 0.23 -12.23
CA ALA A 79 0.98 1.08 -12.07
C ALA A 79 -0.19 0.47 -11.31
N SER A 80 -0.26 -0.85 -11.20
CA SER A 80 -1.37 -1.55 -10.56
C SER A 80 -0.89 -2.73 -9.72
N ASP A 81 -1.59 -3.01 -8.62
CA ASP A 81 -1.19 -4.03 -7.65
C ASP A 81 -1.18 -5.44 -8.25
N TRP A 82 -2.16 -5.75 -9.11
CA TRP A 82 -2.26 -7.04 -9.79
C TRP A 82 -1.06 -7.25 -10.72
N LEU A 83 -0.67 -6.20 -11.46
CA LEU A 83 0.49 -6.24 -12.35
C LEU A 83 1.79 -6.30 -11.53
N GLY A 84 1.86 -5.60 -10.40
CA GLY A 84 3.00 -5.61 -9.48
C GLY A 84 3.26 -6.99 -8.88
N ALA A 85 2.20 -7.75 -8.54
CA ALA A 85 2.34 -9.14 -8.11
C ALA A 85 2.94 -10.03 -9.21
N ARG A 86 2.46 -9.88 -10.46
CA ARG A 86 2.98 -10.65 -11.60
C ARG A 86 4.40 -10.23 -11.99
N ALA A 87 4.69 -8.93 -12.02
CA ALA A 87 6.01 -8.39 -12.31
C ALA A 87 7.07 -8.93 -11.35
N ARG A 88 6.77 -9.03 -10.05
CA ARG A 88 7.66 -9.67 -9.07
C ARG A 88 7.90 -11.16 -9.34
N MET A 89 6.95 -11.86 -9.97
CA MET A 89 7.15 -13.25 -10.36
C MET A 89 7.99 -13.41 -11.62
N GLU A 90 7.93 -12.45 -12.55
CA GLU A 90 8.52 -12.61 -13.89
C GLU A 90 9.82 -11.81 -14.09
N LEU A 91 9.98 -10.67 -13.42
CA LEU A 91 11.12 -9.76 -13.58
C LEU A 91 12.05 -9.82 -12.35
N PRO A 92 13.33 -10.20 -12.51
CA PRO A 92 14.32 -10.10 -11.44
C PRO A 92 14.42 -8.68 -10.86
N HIS A 93 14.36 -7.66 -11.73
CA HIS A 93 14.43 -6.24 -11.34
C HIS A 93 13.37 -5.86 -10.31
N ALA A 94 12.12 -6.32 -10.50
CA ALA A 94 11.00 -6.02 -9.61
C ALA A 94 11.08 -6.72 -8.23
N ARG A 95 12.03 -7.65 -8.03
CA ARG A 95 12.16 -8.41 -6.77
C ARG A 95 13.09 -7.78 -5.76
N SER A 96 13.87 -6.77 -6.13
CA SER A 96 14.79 -6.15 -5.18
C SER A 96 14.00 -5.41 -4.08
N PRO A 97 14.50 -5.34 -2.83
CA PRO A 97 13.83 -4.61 -1.77
C PRO A 97 13.54 -3.14 -2.14
N ALA A 98 14.47 -2.49 -2.84
CA ALA A 98 14.32 -1.13 -3.34
C ALA A 98 13.13 -0.98 -4.31
N MET A 99 12.89 -1.99 -5.16
CA MET A 99 11.77 -1.96 -6.11
C MET A 99 10.43 -2.39 -5.50
N ILE A 100 10.47 -3.22 -4.45
CA ILE A 100 9.25 -3.58 -3.72
C ILE A 100 8.71 -2.35 -2.97
N GLY A 101 9.60 -1.58 -2.33
CA GLY A 101 9.27 -0.44 -1.47
C GLY A 101 8.63 0.77 -2.15
N ALA A 102 8.74 0.88 -3.48
CA ALA A 102 8.65 2.13 -4.27
C ALA A 102 9.53 3.25 -3.67
N PRO A 103 10.66 3.63 -4.30
CA PRO A 103 11.56 4.62 -3.74
C PRO A 103 10.93 6.03 -3.73
N ASP A 104 11.42 6.90 -2.84
CA ASP A 104 11.15 8.34 -2.94
C ASP A 104 11.73 8.87 -4.25
N LEU A 105 10.86 9.30 -5.16
CA LEU A 105 11.24 9.75 -6.49
C LEU A 105 12.04 11.06 -6.49
N ARG A 106 12.05 11.82 -5.39
CA ARG A 106 12.80 13.08 -5.30
C ARG A 106 14.31 12.86 -5.41
N GLY A 107 14.82 11.68 -5.05
CA GLY A 107 16.22 11.29 -5.21
C GLY A 107 16.56 10.64 -6.56
N GLU A 108 15.57 10.47 -7.45
CA GLU A 108 15.67 9.58 -8.60
C GLU A 108 15.64 10.38 -9.91
N ALA A 109 16.80 10.54 -10.55
CA ALA A 109 16.90 11.29 -11.80
C ALA A 109 16.13 10.62 -12.95
N ARG A 110 16.04 9.29 -12.93
CA ARG A 110 15.40 8.46 -13.96
C ARG A 110 14.67 7.31 -13.31
N PHE A 111 13.50 6.97 -13.83
CA PHE A 111 12.77 5.80 -13.41
C PHE A 111 11.93 5.23 -14.56
N TRP A 112 11.48 4.00 -14.38
CA TRP A 112 10.65 3.26 -15.30
C TRP A 112 9.25 3.08 -14.74
N LEU A 113 8.26 3.11 -15.61
CA LEU A 113 6.88 2.82 -15.28
C LEU A 113 6.35 1.71 -16.17
N LEU A 114 6.03 0.57 -15.56
CA LEU A 114 5.38 -0.56 -16.22
C LEU A 114 3.86 -0.50 -16.02
N THR A 115 3.13 -0.52 -17.13
CA THR A 115 1.66 -0.61 -17.12
C THR A 115 1.16 -1.69 -18.06
N HIS A 116 -0.09 -2.10 -17.88
CA HIS A 116 -0.82 -2.75 -18.94
C HIS A 116 -1.17 -1.73 -20.04
N ALA A 117 -1.29 -2.15 -21.31
CA ALA A 117 -1.52 -1.27 -22.46
C ALA A 117 -2.84 -0.49 -22.38
N ARG A 118 -3.83 -1.06 -21.66
CA ARG A 118 -5.15 -0.47 -21.44
C ARG A 118 -5.22 0.43 -20.20
N GLU A 119 -4.19 0.41 -19.35
CA GLU A 119 -4.13 1.25 -18.16
C GLU A 119 -3.60 2.65 -18.49
N ARG A 120 -4.06 3.65 -17.73
CA ARG A 120 -3.46 4.98 -17.78
C ARG A 120 -2.13 4.92 -17.03
N PRO A 121 -1.05 5.57 -17.53
CA PRO A 121 0.25 5.54 -16.88
C PRO A 121 0.18 6.09 -15.45
N TRP A 122 -0.44 7.25 -15.29
CA TRP A 122 -0.54 7.91 -14.00
C TRP A 122 -1.92 7.67 -13.39
N GLY A 123 -1.99 6.78 -12.40
CA GLY A 123 -3.11 6.62 -11.47
C GLY A 123 -3.15 7.71 -10.40
N GLU A 124 -4.12 7.67 -9.49
CA GLU A 124 -4.16 8.58 -8.34
C GLU A 124 -3.04 8.27 -7.34
N GLY A 125 -2.85 6.99 -6.99
CA GLY A 125 -1.76 6.55 -6.10
C GLY A 125 -0.37 6.93 -6.61
N LEU A 126 -0.05 6.60 -7.87
CA LEU A 126 1.25 6.99 -8.46
C LEU A 126 1.46 8.51 -8.55
N ARG A 127 0.39 9.30 -8.72
CA ARG A 127 0.52 10.76 -8.66
C ARG A 127 0.78 11.25 -7.24
N ALA A 128 0.25 10.56 -6.23
CA ALA A 128 0.54 10.89 -4.83
C ALA A 128 2.04 10.71 -4.51
N GLU A 129 2.71 9.71 -5.11
CA GLU A 129 4.16 9.52 -4.96
C GLU A 129 5.01 10.66 -5.55
N LEU A 130 4.46 11.47 -6.46
CA LEU A 130 5.15 12.67 -6.95
C LEU A 130 5.06 13.82 -5.95
N GLU A 131 4.07 13.83 -5.06
CA GLU A 131 3.79 14.90 -4.12
C GLU A 131 3.79 16.31 -4.75
N ASP A 132 4.84 17.09 -4.51
CA ASP A 132 5.09 18.44 -4.99
C ASP A 132 6.13 18.52 -6.11
N LEU A 133 6.67 17.38 -6.56
CA LEU A 133 7.60 17.31 -7.68
C LEU A 133 6.93 17.75 -8.99
N PRO A 134 7.69 18.34 -9.93
CA PRO A 134 7.19 18.60 -11.27
C PRO A 134 6.80 17.28 -11.96
N GLU A 135 5.90 17.38 -12.95
CA GLU A 135 5.53 16.21 -13.76
C GLU A 135 6.77 15.67 -14.49
N PRO A 136 7.10 14.37 -14.34
CA PRO A 136 8.26 13.77 -14.99
C PRO A 136 8.20 13.85 -16.51
N GLU A 137 9.34 14.11 -17.16
CA GLU A 137 9.44 14.14 -18.62
C GLU A 137 9.44 12.71 -19.18
N LEU A 138 8.49 12.40 -20.06
CA LEU A 138 8.45 11.12 -20.77
C LEU A 138 9.52 11.09 -21.86
N VAL A 139 10.55 10.28 -21.67
CA VAL A 139 11.67 10.13 -22.62
C VAL A 139 11.34 9.11 -23.71
N ALA A 140 10.81 7.95 -23.31
CA ALA A 140 10.58 6.84 -24.23
C ALA A 140 9.39 5.97 -23.82
N VAL A 141 8.80 5.29 -24.82
CA VAL A 141 7.75 4.31 -24.64
C VAL A 141 8.13 3.04 -25.39
N HIS A 142 8.09 1.91 -24.70
CA HIS A 142 8.39 0.59 -25.24
C HIS A 142 7.17 -0.32 -25.05
N SER A 143 6.74 -0.98 -26.11
CA SER A 143 5.58 -1.88 -26.08
C SER A 143 6.02 -3.32 -26.29
N PHE A 144 5.52 -4.21 -25.43
CA PHE A 144 5.77 -5.65 -25.45
C PHE A 144 4.43 -6.35 -25.30
N GLY A 145 3.78 -6.65 -26.42
CA GLY A 145 2.41 -7.16 -26.42
C GLY A 145 1.48 -6.19 -25.68
N GLU A 146 0.94 -6.63 -24.55
CA GLU A 146 0.03 -5.83 -23.72
C GLU A 146 0.72 -5.17 -22.51
N LEU A 147 2.05 -5.25 -22.43
CA LEU A 147 2.86 -4.46 -21.51
C LEU A 147 3.38 -3.20 -22.19
N VAL A 148 3.36 -2.09 -21.46
CA VAL A 148 3.97 -0.83 -21.87
C VAL A 148 4.92 -0.36 -20.80
N LEU A 149 6.20 -0.27 -21.14
CA LEU A 149 7.27 0.24 -20.30
C LEU A 149 7.60 1.67 -20.74
N ARG A 150 7.50 2.62 -19.82
CA ARG A 150 7.78 4.04 -20.06
C ARG A 150 9.02 4.46 -19.28
N GLU A 151 9.85 5.26 -19.93
CA GLU A 151 11.04 5.85 -19.35
C GLU A 151 10.76 7.31 -19.00
N TYR A 152 11.02 7.69 -17.76
CA TYR A 152 10.85 9.06 -17.27
C TYR A 152 12.16 9.64 -16.77
N VAL A 153 12.33 10.96 -16.93
CA VAL A 153 13.38 11.77 -16.32
C VAL A 153 12.73 12.81 -15.40
N LEU A 154 13.34 13.02 -14.24
CA LEU A 154 13.06 14.14 -13.33
C LEU A 154 14.21 15.14 -13.45
N ALA A 155 13.94 16.31 -14.04
CA ALA A 155 14.96 17.31 -14.33
C ALA A 155 15.67 17.84 -13.08
N ASP A 156 14.93 17.97 -11.98
CA ASP A 156 15.39 18.55 -10.72
C ASP A 156 15.51 17.49 -9.61
N ALA A 157 15.91 16.27 -9.97
CA ALA A 157 16.13 15.21 -8.99
C ALA A 157 17.27 15.60 -8.04
N ALA A 158 16.98 15.52 -6.75
CA ALA A 158 17.93 15.82 -5.71
C ALA A 158 19.01 14.73 -5.63
N SER A 159 20.23 15.12 -5.29
CA SER A 159 21.30 14.16 -5.03
C SER A 159 21.19 13.64 -3.59
N GLU A 160 21.00 12.33 -3.41
CA GLU A 160 21.02 11.72 -2.09
C GLU A 160 22.43 11.79 -1.47
N ARG A 161 22.50 12.30 -0.24
CA ARG A 161 23.73 12.38 0.58
C ARG A 161 23.75 11.33 1.67
N LEU A 162 22.57 10.96 2.16
CA LEU A 162 22.39 10.00 3.24
C LEU A 162 21.07 9.26 3.05
N SER A 163 21.11 7.94 3.17
CA SER A 163 19.94 7.10 3.45
C SER A 163 20.03 6.65 4.91
N MET A 164 19.01 7.00 5.72
CA MET A 164 18.96 6.57 7.12
C MET A 164 19.02 5.05 7.22
N LEU A 165 18.30 4.35 6.34
CA LEU A 165 18.20 2.88 6.38
C LEU A 165 19.53 2.20 6.12
N ASP A 166 20.44 2.83 5.36
CA ASP A 166 21.78 2.31 5.13
C ASP A 166 22.74 2.69 6.26
N ALA A 167 22.56 3.87 6.85
CA ALA A 167 23.30 4.30 8.05
C ALA A 167 22.96 3.49 9.32
N LEU A 168 21.84 2.77 9.33
CA LEU A 168 21.43 1.89 10.43
C LEU A 168 22.47 0.83 10.80
N ALA A 169 23.34 0.41 9.86
CA ALA A 169 24.43 -0.52 10.09
C ALA A 169 25.36 -0.09 11.23
N GLU A 170 25.57 1.22 11.38
CA GLU A 170 26.49 1.82 12.34
C GLU A 170 25.77 2.56 13.48
N ALA A 171 24.44 2.58 13.45
CA ALA A 171 23.63 3.33 14.39
C ALA A 171 23.64 2.77 15.82
N GLU A 172 23.70 3.67 16.80
CA GLU A 172 23.46 3.35 18.21
C GLU A 172 21.99 3.57 18.56
N VAL A 173 21.33 2.54 19.09
CA VAL A 173 19.91 2.63 19.46
C VAL A 173 19.75 2.50 20.97
N SER A 174 19.01 3.44 21.56
CA SER A 174 18.65 3.43 22.98
C SER A 174 17.18 3.76 23.19
N SER A 175 16.66 3.46 24.38
CA SER A 175 15.33 3.88 24.84
C SER A 175 15.44 4.59 26.18
N ASP A 176 14.31 5.01 26.75
CA ASP A 176 14.25 5.58 28.10
C ASP A 176 14.73 4.60 29.19
N ALA A 177 14.68 3.29 28.96
CA ALA A 177 15.27 2.27 29.84
C ALA A 177 16.76 1.99 29.59
N GLY A 178 17.40 2.65 28.64
CA GLY A 178 18.84 2.54 28.33
C GLY A 178 19.14 1.94 26.96
N ALA A 179 20.39 1.51 26.75
CA ALA A 179 20.84 1.00 25.45
C ALA A 179 20.07 -0.27 25.03
N CYS A 180 19.66 -0.31 23.76
CA CYS A 180 19.03 -1.48 23.16
C CYS A 180 20.09 -2.47 22.66
N ARG A 181 19.76 -3.76 22.64
CA ARG A 181 20.67 -4.82 22.18
C ARG A 181 20.39 -5.21 20.74
N GLY A 182 21.40 -5.15 19.89
CA GLY A 182 21.29 -5.50 18.48
C GLY A 182 22.16 -4.59 17.62
N THR A 183 22.17 -4.82 16.31
CA THR A 183 22.98 -4.08 15.33
C THR A 183 22.32 -4.13 13.96
N GLY A 184 22.44 -3.05 13.18
CA GLY A 184 22.15 -2.97 11.75
C GLY A 184 20.69 -3.10 11.34
N ASP A 185 20.10 -4.27 11.55
CA ASP A 185 18.77 -4.59 11.03
C ASP A 185 17.73 -4.79 12.15
N ALA A 186 18.17 -4.97 13.40
CA ALA A 186 17.26 -5.18 14.52
C ALA A 186 17.87 -4.85 15.88
N TRP A 187 17.07 -4.22 16.75
CA TRP A 187 17.38 -3.91 18.13
C TRP A 187 16.26 -4.35 19.06
N ARG A 188 16.63 -4.91 20.21
CA ARG A 188 15.71 -5.25 21.30
C ARG A 188 15.92 -4.28 22.45
N CYS A 189 14.90 -3.49 22.73
CA CYS A 189 14.83 -2.61 23.89
C CYS A 189 14.05 -3.30 25.02
N LYS A 190 14.01 -2.70 26.20
CA LYS A 190 13.22 -3.26 27.33
C LYS A 190 11.72 -3.13 27.06
N GLU A 191 11.34 -2.08 26.34
CA GLU A 191 9.97 -1.69 26.03
C GLU A 191 9.47 -2.27 24.71
N GLY A 192 10.33 -2.93 23.92
CA GLY A 192 9.94 -3.43 22.61
C GLY A 192 11.13 -3.65 21.69
N ARG A 193 10.95 -3.40 20.40
CA ARG A 193 11.97 -3.63 19.38
C ARG A 193 11.91 -2.61 18.25
N LEU A 194 13.04 -2.47 17.56
CA LEU A 194 13.17 -1.76 16.30
C LEU A 194 13.75 -2.73 15.26
N SER A 195 13.35 -2.67 14.01
CA SER A 195 13.96 -3.47 12.94
C SER A 195 13.75 -2.88 11.56
N ARG A 196 14.76 -2.92 10.69
CA ARG A 196 14.61 -2.65 9.26
C ARG A 196 13.84 -3.79 8.61
N ARG A 197 12.69 -3.50 7.99
CA ARG A 197 11.89 -4.50 7.25
C ARG A 197 10.85 -3.83 6.37
N LEU A 198 10.31 -4.63 5.45
CA LEU A 198 9.11 -4.25 4.72
C LEU A 198 7.88 -4.22 5.64
N VAL A 199 7.13 -3.13 5.57
CA VAL A 199 5.84 -2.93 6.25
C VAL A 199 4.81 -2.53 5.20
N GLU A 200 3.65 -3.18 5.18
CA GLU A 200 2.55 -2.78 4.31
C GLU A 200 1.89 -1.52 4.87
N ILE A 201 1.88 -0.44 4.10
CA ILE A 201 1.27 0.84 4.42
C ILE A 201 0.51 1.29 3.19
N ASP A 202 -0.77 1.56 3.36
CA ASP A 202 -1.64 1.99 2.25
C ASP A 202 -1.67 0.97 1.10
N TYR A 203 -1.65 -0.32 1.46
CA TYR A 203 -1.58 -1.44 0.53
C TYR A 203 -0.28 -1.54 -0.29
N HIS A 204 0.72 -0.71 0.05
CA HIS A 204 2.03 -0.74 -0.57
C HIS A 204 3.09 -1.20 0.45
N PRO A 205 3.96 -2.15 0.10
CA PRO A 205 5.09 -2.48 0.97
C PRO A 205 6.08 -1.32 0.96
N ARG A 206 6.58 -0.91 2.13
CA ARG A 206 7.59 0.14 2.33
C ARG A 206 8.77 -0.43 3.11
N ASP A 207 9.99 -0.22 2.62
CA ASP A 207 11.20 -0.55 3.40
C ASP A 207 11.46 0.59 4.39
N CYS A 208 11.52 0.26 5.68
CA CYS A 208 11.64 1.26 6.72
C CYS A 208 12.20 0.69 8.02
N LEU A 209 12.49 1.59 8.96
CA LEU A 209 12.69 1.25 10.35
C LEU A 209 11.32 1.07 11.02
N ALA A 210 10.94 -0.19 11.25
CA ALA A 210 9.76 -0.55 12.01
C ALA A 210 10.02 -0.41 13.51
N VAL A 211 9.22 0.40 14.19
CA VAL A 211 9.29 0.71 15.62
C VAL A 211 8.08 0.10 16.32
N GLU A 212 8.34 -0.86 17.20
CA GLU A 212 7.34 -1.61 17.97
C GLU A 212 7.70 -1.49 19.47
N LEU A 213 7.46 -0.32 20.05
CA LEU A 213 7.75 -0.02 21.47
C LEU A 213 6.48 -0.08 22.33
N GLY A 214 6.60 0.02 23.64
CA GLY A 214 5.45 0.26 24.51
C GLY A 214 4.92 1.69 24.35
N GLY A 215 3.63 1.92 24.60
CA GLY A 215 3.04 3.26 24.52
C GLY A 215 3.77 4.26 25.42
N GLY A 216 4.11 5.42 24.86
CA GLY A 216 4.85 6.49 25.54
C GLY A 216 6.36 6.25 25.67
N ALA A 217 6.89 5.09 25.28
CA ALA A 217 8.33 4.87 25.21
C ALA A 217 8.92 5.55 23.98
N GLN A 218 10.11 6.15 24.15
CA GLN A 218 10.85 6.77 23.05
C GLN A 218 12.11 5.96 22.75
N ALA A 219 12.32 5.66 21.46
CA ALA A 219 13.63 5.25 20.95
C ALA A 219 14.42 6.47 20.49
N ARG A 220 15.73 6.40 20.68
CA ARG A 220 16.74 7.31 20.12
C ARG A 220 17.61 6.48 19.18
N VAL A 221 17.70 6.91 17.93
CA VAL A 221 18.51 6.30 16.87
C VAL A 221 19.58 7.33 16.53
N ASP A 222 20.76 7.15 17.12
CA ASP A 222 21.93 7.99 16.87
C ASP A 222 22.68 7.43 15.66
N LEU A 223 22.73 8.21 14.59
CA LEU A 223 23.40 7.86 13.33
C LEU A 223 24.86 8.34 13.32
N GLY A 224 25.35 8.96 14.40
CA GLY A 224 26.68 9.51 14.48
C GLY A 224 26.85 10.75 13.60
N ARG A 225 28.09 10.97 13.12
CA ARG A 225 28.40 12.06 12.18
C ARG A 225 28.13 11.60 10.76
N VAL A 226 27.24 12.30 10.07
CA VAL A 226 26.81 12.01 8.70
C VAL A 226 26.94 13.25 7.82
N GLU A 227 27.14 13.06 6.52
CA GLU A 227 27.11 14.14 5.53
C GLU A 227 25.65 14.46 5.17
N LEU A 228 25.17 15.64 5.56
CA LEU A 228 23.84 16.15 5.21
C LEU A 228 23.93 17.04 3.97
N GLY A 229 22.89 16.98 3.14
CA GLY A 229 22.58 17.99 2.14
C GLY A 229 21.81 19.17 2.73
N ASP A 230 21.10 19.91 1.87
CA ASP A 230 20.32 21.09 2.28
C ASP A 230 18.88 20.76 2.69
N ARG A 231 18.47 19.49 2.55
CA ARG A 231 17.19 18.99 3.01
C ARG A 231 17.36 17.65 3.73
N LEU A 232 16.68 17.49 4.85
CA LEU A 232 16.36 16.19 5.44
C LEU A 232 14.87 15.93 5.20
N ARG A 233 14.56 14.83 4.54
CA ARG A 233 13.22 14.43 4.17
C ARG A 233 12.98 13.00 4.60
N GLY A 234 11.74 12.62 4.86
CA GLY A 234 11.42 11.24 5.12
C GLY A 234 9.92 10.99 5.10
N HIS A 235 9.54 9.76 5.33
CA HIS A 235 8.15 9.35 5.38
C HIS A 235 7.86 8.52 6.62
N VAL A 236 6.58 8.55 6.98
CA VAL A 236 6.04 7.90 8.16
C VAL A 236 4.73 7.23 7.81
N GLY A 237 4.50 6.04 8.36
CA GLY A 237 3.18 5.43 8.33
C GLY A 237 3.02 4.28 9.32
N PHE A 238 1.87 3.64 9.27
CA PHE A 238 1.46 2.62 10.22
C PHE A 238 1.07 1.32 9.50
N GLY A 239 1.62 0.20 9.98
CA GLY A 239 1.45 -1.11 9.34
C GLY A 239 0.16 -1.87 9.62
N ASP A 240 -0.82 -1.29 10.35
CA ASP A 240 -2.12 -1.93 10.59
C ASP A 240 -3.23 -1.21 9.80
N PHE A 241 -3.74 -1.87 8.76
CA PHE A 241 -4.89 -1.41 8.00
C PHE A 241 -6.12 -1.14 8.89
N ASN A 242 -6.32 -1.94 9.94
CA ASN A 242 -7.46 -1.76 10.85
C ASN A 242 -7.24 -0.64 11.87
N ALA A 243 -6.01 -0.19 12.11
CA ALA A 243 -5.75 0.93 13.00
C ALA A 243 -6.45 2.20 12.50
N ARG A 244 -6.45 2.42 11.17
CA ARG A 244 -7.19 3.51 10.51
C ARG A 244 -8.67 3.61 10.89
N LEU A 245 -9.32 2.47 11.15
CA LEU A 245 -10.72 2.44 11.56
C LEU A 245 -10.92 2.80 13.04
N ARG A 246 -9.86 2.79 13.83
CA ARG A 246 -9.85 3.02 15.27
C ARG A 246 -9.18 4.35 15.67
N SER A 247 -8.33 4.93 14.82
CA SER A 247 -7.60 6.19 15.05
C SER A 247 -6.79 6.16 16.36
N ASP A 248 -6.03 5.08 16.56
CA ASP A 248 -5.54 4.68 17.88
C ASP A 248 -4.17 5.32 18.26
N PRO A 249 -3.11 5.27 17.42
CA PRO A 249 -1.82 5.85 17.78
C PRO A 249 -1.50 7.18 17.08
N VAL A 250 -0.86 8.09 17.83
CA VAL A 250 -0.09 9.22 17.25
C VAL A 250 1.38 8.85 17.31
N GLY A 251 2.02 8.82 16.15
CA GLY A 251 3.46 8.65 16.00
C GLY A 251 4.15 10.00 16.07
N MET A 252 5.32 10.06 16.69
CA MET A 252 6.15 11.26 16.76
C MET A 252 7.52 10.96 16.18
N VAL A 253 7.96 11.83 15.28
CA VAL A 253 9.34 11.90 14.81
C VAL A 253 9.91 13.23 15.27
N GLU A 254 11.01 13.18 16.01
CA GLU A 254 11.79 14.35 16.37
C GLU A 254 13.23 14.19 15.86
N VAL A 255 13.71 15.17 15.12
CA VAL A 255 15.05 15.19 14.55
C VAL A 255 15.94 16.10 15.37
N TRP A 256 17.12 15.60 15.74
CA TRP A 256 18.15 16.31 16.46
C TRP A 256 19.40 16.42 15.59
N ILE A 257 19.91 17.65 15.45
CA ILE A 257 21.13 17.96 14.70
C ILE A 257 22.11 18.64 15.66
N ASP A 258 23.33 18.11 15.74
CA ASP A 258 24.40 18.62 16.61
C ASP A 258 23.97 18.78 18.08
N GLY A 259 23.14 17.85 18.56
CA GLY A 259 22.65 17.83 19.94
C GLY A 259 21.53 18.82 20.26
N ALA A 260 20.94 19.47 19.24
CA ALA A 260 19.78 20.34 19.38
C ALA A 260 18.57 19.80 18.62
N ALA A 261 17.36 19.91 19.20
CA ALA A 261 16.11 19.57 18.51
C ALA A 261 15.91 20.55 17.34
N ALA A 262 15.92 20.03 16.11
CA ALA A 262 15.77 20.80 14.90
C ALA A 262 14.31 20.84 14.41
N ALA A 263 13.59 19.71 14.55
CA ALA A 263 12.18 19.62 14.15
C ALA A 263 11.45 18.50 14.88
N ARG A 264 10.11 18.61 14.90
CA ARG A 264 9.21 17.60 15.47
C ARG A 264 7.92 17.55 14.67
N TRP A 265 7.50 16.34 14.29
CA TRP A 265 6.25 16.07 13.60
C TRP A 265 5.42 15.05 14.37
N LEU A 266 4.10 15.15 14.21
CA LEU A 266 3.12 14.22 14.75
C LEU A 266 2.32 13.65 13.59
N PHE A 267 2.15 12.34 13.58
CA PHE A 267 1.45 11.60 12.53
C PHE A 267 0.35 10.74 13.12
N THR A 268 -0.76 10.68 12.42
CA THR A 268 -1.87 9.76 12.69
C THR A 268 -1.92 8.66 11.63
N ASP A 269 -2.54 7.54 11.99
CA ASP A 269 -2.68 6.36 11.13
C ASP A 269 -3.55 6.59 9.88
N ASP A 270 -4.44 7.59 9.92
CA ASP A 270 -5.28 8.00 8.79
C ASP A 270 -4.53 8.76 7.67
N GLN A 271 -3.30 9.22 7.93
CA GLN A 271 -2.50 9.96 6.94
C GLN A 271 -1.77 9.05 5.94
N GLY A 272 -1.73 7.74 6.20
CA GLY A 272 -1.08 6.78 5.32
C GLY A 272 0.43 6.87 5.33
N TRP A 273 1.05 7.00 4.15
CA TRP A 273 2.48 7.21 3.98
C TRP A 273 2.79 8.71 3.87
N ALA A 274 2.90 9.37 5.02
CA ALA A 274 2.98 10.81 5.12
C ALA A 274 4.42 11.31 5.14
N ALA A 275 4.73 12.30 4.30
CA ALA A 275 6.04 12.92 4.25
C ALA A 275 6.28 13.95 5.37
N PHE A 276 7.55 14.13 5.71
CA PHE A 276 8.07 15.28 6.44
C PHE A 276 9.36 15.78 5.80
N ALA A 277 9.63 17.08 5.99
CA ALA A 277 10.86 17.69 5.50
C ALA A 277 11.32 18.82 6.43
N LEU A 278 12.64 19.00 6.49
CA LEU A 278 13.36 20.02 7.23
C LEU A 278 14.49 20.56 6.35
N GLU A 279 14.63 21.88 6.26
CA GLU A 279 15.83 22.49 5.69
C GLU A 279 17.02 22.26 6.63
N THR A 280 18.13 21.78 6.08
CA THR A 280 19.35 21.49 6.85
C THR A 280 20.53 22.30 6.33
N PRO A 281 21.49 22.68 7.19
CA PRO A 281 22.79 23.15 6.71
C PRO A 281 23.53 21.97 6.04
N PRO A 282 24.07 22.13 4.81
CA PRO A 282 24.90 21.10 4.21
C PRO A 282 26.23 20.92 4.95
N GLY A 283 26.70 19.68 5.07
CA GLY A 283 28.00 19.34 5.66
C GLY A 283 27.93 18.18 6.66
N GLU A 284 29.03 17.97 7.40
CA GLU A 284 29.09 16.92 8.43
C GLU A 284 28.41 17.36 9.73
N HIS A 285 27.36 16.64 10.12
CA HIS A 285 26.57 16.90 11.33
C HIS A 285 26.33 15.64 12.14
N ALA A 286 26.18 15.77 13.46
CA ALA A 286 25.67 14.67 14.28
C ALA A 286 24.15 14.59 14.14
N LEU A 287 23.62 13.43 13.73
CA LEU A 287 22.18 13.24 13.48
C LEU A 287 21.60 12.17 14.42
N GLU A 288 20.55 12.53 15.14
CA GLU A 288 19.75 11.62 15.97
C GLU A 288 18.26 11.74 15.60
N LEU A 289 17.58 10.60 15.43
CA LEU A 289 16.12 10.54 15.36
C LEU A 289 15.55 10.04 16.68
N ARG A 290 14.50 10.68 17.17
CA ARG A 290 13.72 10.20 18.30
C ARG A 290 12.31 9.83 17.86
N LEU A 291 11.95 8.59 18.13
CA LEU A 291 10.76 7.94 17.61
C LEU A 291 9.91 7.44 18.78
N SER A 292 8.63 7.76 18.79
CA SER A 292 7.71 7.29 19.84
C SER A 292 6.27 7.23 19.33
N THR A 293 5.43 6.45 20.01
CA THR A 293 3.99 6.41 19.77
C THR A 293 3.22 6.72 21.06
N SER A 294 2.08 7.39 20.95
CA SER A 294 1.32 7.90 22.11
C SER A 294 0.65 6.78 22.93
N VAL A 295 0.04 5.80 22.26
CA VAL A 295 -0.67 4.68 22.88
C VAL A 295 -0.45 3.45 22.01
N LEU A 296 -0.12 2.32 22.62
CA LEU A 296 -0.05 1.02 21.94
C LEU A 296 -0.80 0.00 22.77
N GLY A 297 -1.97 -0.39 22.27
CA GLY A 297 -2.84 -1.37 22.90
C GLY A 297 -4.29 -1.23 22.45
N THR A 298 -5.06 -2.28 22.67
CA THR A 298 -6.49 -2.31 22.31
C THR A 298 -7.34 -2.39 23.56
N TRP A 299 -8.43 -1.62 23.59
CA TRP A 299 -9.47 -1.80 24.59
C TRP A 299 -10.29 -3.02 24.22
N GLN A 300 -10.11 -4.11 24.98
CA GLN A 300 -10.93 -5.30 24.89
C GLN A 300 -12.03 -5.28 25.95
N ALA A 301 -13.01 -6.17 25.80
CA ALA A 301 -14.05 -6.36 26.82
C ALA A 301 -13.48 -6.71 28.21
N ALA A 302 -12.29 -7.31 28.26
CA ALA A 302 -11.57 -7.66 29.49
C ALA A 302 -10.69 -6.53 30.07
N GLY A 303 -10.57 -5.39 29.37
CA GLY A 303 -9.72 -4.26 29.74
C GLY A 303 -8.73 -3.88 28.62
N TYR A 304 -7.83 -2.97 28.94
CA TYR A 304 -6.77 -2.53 28.03
C TYR A 304 -5.66 -3.59 27.94
N GLU A 305 -5.38 -4.07 26.73
CA GLU A 305 -4.23 -4.94 26.44
C GLU A 305 -3.15 -4.12 25.73
N GLY A 306 -2.05 -3.85 26.43
CA GLY A 306 -0.94 -3.00 25.96
C GLY A 306 0.02 -3.67 24.98
N GLN A 307 -0.46 -4.61 24.15
CA GLN A 307 0.37 -5.19 23.10
C GLN A 307 0.44 -4.23 21.91
N PRO A 308 1.65 -3.90 21.41
CA PRO A 308 1.80 -3.09 20.22
C PRO A 308 1.32 -3.89 19.01
N ASN A 309 0.11 -3.58 18.56
CA ASN A 309 -0.42 -4.13 17.31
C ASN A 309 -0.03 -3.24 16.11
N ASP A 310 0.32 -1.99 16.36
CA ASP A 310 0.63 -1.02 15.32
C ASP A 310 2.16 -0.92 15.16
N VAL A 311 2.58 -1.05 13.91
CA VAL A 311 3.98 -0.93 13.51
C VAL A 311 4.20 0.49 13.01
N PHE A 312 4.91 1.31 13.79
CA PHE A 312 5.29 2.66 13.38
C PHE A 312 6.51 2.58 12.46
N CYS A 313 6.35 2.96 11.21
CA CYS A 313 7.34 2.78 10.15
C CYS A 313 7.89 4.15 9.76
N VAL A 314 9.21 4.29 9.78
CA VAL A 314 9.92 5.55 9.49
C VAL A 314 11.06 5.29 8.52
N GLU A 315 11.19 6.16 7.53
CA GLU A 315 12.40 6.29 6.72
C GLU A 315 12.79 7.76 6.61
N ALA A 316 14.07 8.03 6.34
CA ALA A 316 14.57 9.39 6.17
C ALA A 316 15.82 9.39 5.28
N ARG A 317 15.99 10.48 4.55
CA ARG A 317 17.08 10.72 3.61
C ARG A 317 17.53 12.16 3.71
N SER A 318 18.82 12.39 3.54
CA SER A 318 19.34 13.73 3.31
C SER A 318 19.59 13.92 1.83
N LEU A 319 19.06 15.01 1.28
CA LEU A 319 19.08 15.35 -0.11
C LEU A 319 19.81 16.68 -0.28
N LEU A 320 20.55 16.81 -1.39
CA LEU A 320 21.03 18.09 -1.89
C LEU A 320 20.16 18.47 -3.10
N GLU A 321 19.25 19.40 -2.89
CA GLU A 321 18.41 20.00 -3.92
C GLU A 321 19.17 21.20 -4.48
N GLU A 322 19.64 21.15 -5.73
CA GLU A 322 20.26 22.33 -6.33
C GLU A 322 19.20 23.45 -6.38
N ALA A 323 19.34 24.46 -5.52
CA ALA A 323 18.44 25.60 -5.52
C ALA A 323 18.41 26.19 -6.94
N GLU A 324 17.21 26.32 -7.52
CA GLU A 324 17.04 27.09 -8.75
C GLU A 324 17.74 28.44 -8.54
N PRO A 325 18.68 28.84 -9.41
CA PRO A 325 19.31 30.14 -9.30
C PRO A 325 18.22 31.20 -9.44
N SER A 326 17.83 31.78 -8.30
CA SER A 326 16.87 32.88 -8.16
C SER A 326 17.25 34.12 -8.96
#